data_AF-A0A383EGQ1-F1
#
_entry.id   AF-A0A383EGQ1-F1
#
_cell.length_a   1.000
_cell.length_b   1.000
_cell.length_c   1.000
_cell.angle_alpha   90.00
_cell.angle_beta   90.00
_cell.angle_gamma   90.00
#
_symmetry.space_group_name_H-M   'P 1'
#
loop_
_entity.id
_entity.type
_entity.pdbx_description
1 polymer ?
#
loop_
_entity_poly.entity_id
_entity_poly.type
_entity_poly.pdbx_seq_one_letter_code
_entity_poly.pdbx_strand_id
1 'polypeptide(L)'
;MRRFKPIVNLAVGLICVWTLGANGQTINNHAGNGVRGFSGDNGHPNFANLNFPAGIHGDSTSIYVADTGNHVIRKITPMADTIVTVAGTGGVAGYSGNLGIATSATLNSP
;
A
#
# COMPACT_ATOMS: atom_id res chain seq x y z
N MET A 1 -11.74 26.76 6.33
CA MET A 1 -12.26 25.46 5.84
C MET A 1 -11.15 24.79 5.04
N ARG A 2 -10.56 23.70 5.53
CA ARG A 2 -9.45 23.03 4.83
C ARG A 2 -10.05 22.22 3.68
N ARG A 3 -9.84 22.70 2.44
CA ARG A 3 -10.17 21.99 1.21
C ARG A 3 -9.41 20.65 1.22
N PHE A 4 -10.13 19.52 1.25
CA PHE A 4 -9.58 18.23 0.87
C PHE A 4 -9.07 18.37 -0.57
N LYS A 5 -7.76 18.38 -0.77
CA LYS A 5 -7.17 18.20 -2.10
C LYS A 5 -6.99 16.68 -2.28
N PRO A 6 -7.81 16.00 -3.09
CA PRO A 6 -7.50 14.63 -3.47
C PRO A 6 -6.11 14.63 -4.13
N ILE A 7 -5.24 13.70 -3.71
CA ILE A 7 -3.94 13.51 -4.36
C ILE A 7 -4.25 12.86 -5.71
N VAL A 8 -4.34 13.69 -6.74
CA VAL A 8 -4.76 13.29 -8.10
C VAL A 8 -3.70 12.53 -8.90
N ASN A 9 -2.53 12.21 -8.32
CA ASN A 9 -1.41 11.56 -9.03
C ASN A 9 -0.76 10.44 -8.20
N LEU A 10 -1.54 9.45 -7.77
CA LEU A 10 -1.01 8.21 -7.21
C LEU A 10 -0.73 7.23 -8.35
N ALA A 11 0.53 6.81 -8.51
CA ALA A 11 0.95 5.83 -9.49
C ALA A 11 1.57 4.62 -8.80
N VAL A 12 1.17 3.42 -9.22
CA VAL A 12 1.70 2.16 -8.70
C VAL A 12 2.70 1.61 -9.71
N GLY A 13 3.92 1.31 -9.26
CA GLY A 13 4.91 0.53 -10.00
C GLY A 13 4.88 -0.93 -9.57
N LEU A 14 5.52 -1.83 -10.32
CA LEU A 14 5.50 -3.28 -10.07
C LEU A 14 5.97 -3.71 -8.66
N ILE A 15 6.67 -2.83 -7.94
CA ILE A 15 7.36 -3.11 -6.67
C ILE A 15 7.45 -1.88 -5.76
N CYS A 16 6.91 -0.73 -6.18
CA CYS A 16 6.99 0.53 -5.45
C CYS A 16 5.73 1.38 -5.66
N VAL A 17 5.50 2.34 -4.78
CA VAL A 17 4.36 3.24 -4.79
C VAL A 17 4.85 4.68 -4.83
N TRP A 18 4.41 5.44 -5.84
CA TRP A 18 4.91 6.79 -6.08
C TRP A 18 3.80 7.82 -6.29
N THR A 19 4.14 9.08 -6.05
CA THR A 19 3.37 10.23 -6.54
C THR A 19 4.26 11.19 -7.28
N LEU A 20 3.71 11.92 -8.25
CA LEU A 20 4.40 13.07 -8.82
C LEU A 20 4.30 14.29 -7.88
N GLY A 21 5.38 15.06 -7.79
CA GLY A 21 5.38 16.36 -7.14
C GLY A 21 4.37 17.33 -7.78
N ALA A 22 4.00 18.40 -7.07
CA ALA A 22 2.95 19.33 -7.50
C ALA A 22 3.20 19.99 -8.87
N ASN A 23 4.46 20.03 -9.32
CA ASN A 23 4.88 20.54 -10.62
C ASN A 23 5.14 19.45 -11.67
N GLY A 24 4.92 18.16 -11.34
CA GLY A 24 5.15 17.01 -12.22
C GLY A 24 6.62 16.67 -12.46
N GLN A 25 7.57 17.35 -11.80
CA GLN A 25 9.00 17.20 -12.08
C GLN A 25 9.72 16.25 -11.14
N THR A 26 9.12 15.92 -10.00
CA THR A 26 9.71 15.02 -9.00
C THR A 26 8.85 13.78 -8.80
N ILE A 27 9.50 12.67 -8.45
CA ILE A 27 8.86 11.43 -8.00
C ILE A 27 9.08 11.33 -6.50
N ASN A 28 8.01 11.16 -5.73
CA ASN A 28 8.07 10.90 -4.30
C ASN A 28 7.75 9.43 -4.05
N ASN A 29 8.69 8.70 -3.41
CA ASN A 29 8.46 7.33 -2.97
C ASN A 29 7.70 7.30 -1.66
N HIS A 30 6.57 6.58 -1.65
CA HIS A 30 5.75 6.36 -0.47
C HIS A 30 5.91 4.95 0.09
N ALA A 31 6.33 3.97 -0.71
CA ALA A 31 6.64 2.62 -0.24
C ALA A 31 7.34 1.78 -1.32
N GLY A 32 8.05 0.74 -0.88
CA GLY A 32 8.73 -0.19 -1.77
C GLY A 32 10.21 0.15 -1.95
N ASN A 33 11.04 -0.89 -1.93
CA ASN A 33 12.49 -0.80 -2.09
C ASN A 33 13.01 -1.36 -3.43
N GLY A 34 12.11 -1.72 -4.36
CA GLY A 34 12.50 -2.33 -5.62
C GLY A 34 12.77 -3.84 -5.54
N VAL A 35 12.46 -4.50 -4.43
CA VAL A 35 12.58 -5.96 -4.27
C VAL A 35 11.18 -6.56 -4.11
N ARG A 36 10.90 -7.59 -4.93
CA ARG A 36 9.65 -8.34 -4.85
C ARG A 36 9.62 -9.20 -3.58
N GLY A 37 8.55 -9.11 -2.79
CA GLY A 37 8.36 -9.98 -1.62
C GLY A 37 7.36 -9.38 -0.64
N PHE A 38 7.26 -9.97 0.56
CA PHE A 38 6.39 -9.52 1.63
C PHE A 38 7.21 -9.28 2.92
N SER A 39 7.44 -8.02 3.26
CA SER A 39 8.20 -7.63 4.46
C SER A 39 7.86 -6.19 4.90
N GLY A 40 8.52 -5.73 5.97
CA GLY A 40 8.56 -4.32 6.36
C GLY A 40 7.36 -3.81 7.16
N ASP A 41 6.45 -4.68 7.61
CA ASP A 41 5.34 -4.28 8.47
C ASP A 41 5.85 -3.61 9.76
N ASN A 42 5.18 -2.52 10.13
CA ASN A 42 5.52 -1.62 11.24
C ASN A 42 6.86 -0.85 11.06
N GLY A 43 7.51 -0.94 9.90
CA GLY A 43 8.73 -0.23 9.58
C GLY A 43 8.52 0.94 8.59
N HIS A 44 9.62 1.59 8.22
CA HIS A 44 9.63 2.66 7.22
C HIS A 44 9.18 2.09 5.85
N PRO A 45 8.15 2.67 5.21
CA PRO A 45 7.59 2.18 3.95
C PRO A 45 8.59 1.92 2.82
N ASN A 46 9.65 2.71 2.74
CA ASN A 46 10.66 2.60 1.68
C ASN A 46 11.56 1.36 1.82
N PHE A 47 11.47 0.62 2.93
CA PHE A 47 12.18 -0.65 3.13
C PHE A 47 11.26 -1.88 2.99
N ALA A 48 9.96 -1.69 2.83
CA ALA A 48 9.06 -2.80 2.62
C ALA A 48 9.25 -3.42 1.23
N ASN A 49 9.24 -4.75 1.18
CA ASN A 49 9.08 -5.46 -0.07
C ASN A 49 7.58 -5.49 -0.41
N LEU A 50 7.26 -5.09 -1.64
CA LEU A 50 5.93 -5.19 -2.23
C LEU A 50 5.98 -6.17 -3.40
N ASN A 51 4.84 -6.72 -3.80
CA ASN A 51 4.76 -7.74 -4.83
C ASN A 51 3.60 -7.45 -5.78
N PHE A 52 3.91 -6.83 -6.92
CA PHE A 52 2.93 -6.46 -7.94
C PHE A 52 1.72 -5.69 -7.39
N PRO A 53 1.92 -4.59 -6.63
CA PRO A 53 0.79 -3.81 -6.16
C PRO A 53 0.02 -3.20 -7.35
N ALA A 54 -1.29 -3.41 -7.41
CA ALA A 54 -2.11 -3.01 -8.57
C ALA A 54 -3.16 -1.93 -8.26
N GLY A 55 -3.64 -1.87 -7.01
CA GLY A 55 -4.65 -0.92 -6.56
C GLY A 55 -4.09 0.10 -5.58
N ILE A 56 -4.53 1.36 -5.68
CA ILE A 56 -4.18 2.40 -4.71
C ILE A 56 -5.36 3.33 -4.45
N HIS A 57 -5.59 3.67 -3.18
CA HIS A 57 -6.64 4.60 -2.77
C HIS A 57 -6.24 5.30 -1.47
N GLY A 58 -6.59 6.57 -1.31
CA GLY A 58 -6.36 7.27 -0.05
C GLY A 58 -6.15 8.77 -0.18
N ASP A 59 -5.58 9.35 0.86
CA ASP A 59 -5.27 10.78 0.98
C ASP A 59 -3.88 11.00 1.61
N SER A 60 -3.58 12.25 2.00
CA SER A 60 -2.29 12.61 2.59
C SER A 60 -2.02 12.00 3.97
N THR A 61 -3.05 11.44 4.62
CA THR A 61 -2.96 10.86 5.96
C THR A 61 -2.93 9.34 5.93
N SER A 62 -3.55 8.71 4.94
CA SER A 62 -3.65 7.26 4.81
C SER A 62 -3.69 6.87 3.34
N ILE A 63 -2.73 6.05 2.90
CA ILE A 63 -2.69 5.48 1.56
C ILE A 63 -2.85 3.97 1.69
N TYR A 64 -3.88 3.41 1.06
CA TYR A 64 -4.13 1.99 0.98
C TYR A 64 -3.65 1.46 -0.37
N VAL A 65 -2.93 0.35 -0.34
CA VAL A 65 -2.31 -0.29 -1.49
C VAL A 65 -2.76 -1.75 -1.51
N ALA A 66 -3.34 -2.18 -2.63
CA ALA A 66 -3.55 -3.60 -2.88
C ALA A 66 -2.22 -4.18 -3.33
N ASP A 67 -1.54 -4.90 -2.43
CA ASP A 67 -0.28 -5.59 -2.66
C ASP A 67 -0.60 -6.98 -3.23
N THR A 68 -1.06 -6.97 -4.47
CA THR A 68 -1.84 -8.04 -5.12
C THR A 68 -1.14 -9.38 -5.10
N GLY A 69 0.16 -9.43 -5.41
CA GLY A 69 0.96 -10.65 -5.40
C GLY A 69 1.26 -11.18 -4.00
N ASN A 70 1.07 -10.36 -2.95
CA ASN A 70 1.14 -10.80 -1.56
C ASN A 70 -0.24 -11.11 -0.97
N HIS A 71 -1.33 -10.87 -1.71
CA HIS A 71 -2.71 -11.12 -1.30
C HIS A 71 -3.10 -10.37 -0.01
N VAL A 72 -2.65 -9.11 0.10
CA VAL A 72 -2.91 -8.25 1.25
C VAL A 72 -3.27 -6.82 0.81
N ILE A 73 -3.95 -6.11 1.70
CA ILE A 73 -4.06 -4.65 1.64
C ILE A 73 -3.08 -4.06 2.65
N ARG A 74 -2.17 -3.21 2.17
CA ARG A 74 -1.23 -2.46 3.00
C ARG A 74 -1.72 -1.03 3.19
N LYS A 75 -1.51 -0.48 4.39
CA LYS A 75 -1.74 0.93 4.69
C LYS A 75 -0.41 1.60 4.97
N ILE A 76 -0.15 2.69 4.26
CA ILE A 76 0.96 3.61 4.50
C ILE A 76 0.40 4.83 5.23
N THR A 77 1.06 5.24 6.31
CA THR A 77 0.73 6.45 7.08
C THR A 77 1.89 7.43 6.93
N PRO A 78 1.83 8.39 5.97
CA PRO A 78 2.98 9.24 5.65
C PRO A 78 3.53 10.03 6.83
N MET A 79 2.65 10.57 7.70
CA MET A 79 3.09 11.35 8.86
C MET A 79 3.76 10.50 9.96
N ALA A 80 3.36 9.24 10.08
CA ALA A 80 3.96 8.31 11.04
C ALA A 80 5.12 7.53 10.43
N ASP A 81 5.40 7.73 9.13
CA ASP A 81 6.41 7.03 8.34
C ASP A 81 6.37 5.50 8.52
N THR A 82 5.17 4.93 8.46
CA THR A 82 4.92 3.51 8.70
C THR A 82 4.09 2.86 7.61
N ILE A 83 4.37 1.58 7.35
CA ILE A 83 3.52 0.69 6.56
C ILE A 83 3.06 -0.48 7.40
N VAL A 84 1.79 -0.86 7.28
CA VAL A 84 1.21 -2.00 8.00
C VAL A 84 0.25 -2.79 7.12
N THR A 85 0.14 -4.10 7.32
CA THR A 85 -0.92 -4.92 6.74
C THR A 85 -2.23 -4.70 7.49
N VAL A 86 -3.29 -4.32 6.77
CA VAL A 86 -4.62 -4.05 7.35
C VAL A 86 -5.67 -5.10 6.94
N ALA A 87 -5.42 -5.87 5.88
CA ALA A 87 -6.26 -6.99 5.49
C ALA A 87 -5.43 -8.03 4.72
N GLY A 88 -5.84 -9.30 4.81
CA GLY A 88 -5.09 -10.41 4.21
C GLY A 88 -4.08 -11.02 5.20
N THR A 89 -3.70 -12.27 4.94
CA THR A 89 -2.78 -13.06 5.78
C THR A 89 -1.35 -13.11 5.25
N GLY A 90 -1.08 -12.58 4.05
CA GLY A 90 0.24 -12.57 3.44
C GLY A 90 0.61 -13.92 2.80
N GLY A 91 0.69 -13.96 1.47
CA GLY A 91 1.15 -15.13 0.71
C GLY A 91 0.16 -16.29 0.61
N VAL A 92 -1.03 -16.19 1.21
CA VAL A 92 -2.10 -17.20 1.09
C VAL A 92 -3.26 -16.63 0.29
N ALA A 93 -3.43 -17.13 -0.93
CA ALA A 93 -4.59 -16.81 -1.75
C ALA A 93 -5.86 -17.50 -1.21
N GLY A 94 -6.99 -16.79 -1.20
CA GLY A 94 -8.28 -17.40 -0.87
C GLY A 94 -9.44 -16.41 -0.79
N TYR A 95 -10.57 -16.89 -0.28
CA TYR A 95 -11.77 -16.11 0.00
C TYR A 95 -12.37 -16.57 1.33
N SER A 96 -12.11 -15.79 2.39
CA SER A 96 -12.59 -16.10 3.74
C SER A 96 -12.68 -14.83 4.60
N GLY A 97 -13.17 -14.95 5.84
CA GLY A 97 -13.11 -13.87 6.81
C GLY A 97 -14.14 -12.75 6.62
N ASN A 98 -15.19 -12.97 5.82
CA ASN A 98 -16.30 -12.01 5.70
C ASN A 98 -16.90 -11.73 7.09
N LEU A 99 -17.09 -10.44 7.41
CA LEU A 99 -17.52 -9.95 8.72
C LEU A 99 -16.60 -10.32 9.91
N GLY A 100 -15.39 -10.85 9.65
CA GLY A 100 -14.40 -11.21 10.65
C GLY A 100 -13.25 -10.20 10.76
N ILE A 101 -12.18 -10.58 11.47
CA ILE A 101 -10.95 -9.78 11.57
C ILE A 101 -10.26 -9.74 10.20
N ALA A 102 -10.05 -8.54 9.66
CA ALA A 102 -9.53 -8.35 8.31
C ALA A 102 -8.14 -8.97 8.07
N THR A 103 -7.25 -8.92 9.06
CA THR A 103 -5.90 -9.53 8.99
C THR A 103 -5.92 -11.06 9.10
N SER A 104 -7.06 -11.66 9.43
CA SER A 104 -7.27 -13.11 9.40
C SER A 104 -7.98 -13.59 8.12
N ALA A 105 -8.47 -12.67 7.28
CA ALA A 105 -9.10 -13.01 6.01
C ALA A 105 -8.04 -13.44 4.99
N THR A 106 -8.33 -14.45 4.17
CA THR A 106 -7.55 -14.72 2.95
C THR A 106 -8.16 -13.93 1.80
N LEU A 107 -7.32 -13.19 1.08
CA LEU A 107 -7.68 -12.50 -0.15
C LEU A 107 -7.08 -13.23 -1.34
N ASN A 108 -7.57 -13.00 -2.54
CA ASN A 108 -7.00 -13.59 -3.75
C ASN A 108 -6.78 -12.49 -4.77
N SER A 109 -5.53 -12.04 -4.88
CA SER A 109 -5.09 -11.04 -5.85
C SER A 109 -6.00 -9.79 -5.88
N PRO A 110 -6.16 -9.10 -4.74
CA PRO A 110 -7.00 -7.90 -4.65
C PRO A 110 -6.46 -6.72 -5.48
#